data_AF-A0A395SLI1-F1
#
_entry.id   AF-A0A395SLI1-F1
#
_cell.length_a   1.000
_cell.length_b   1.000
_cell.length_c   1.000
_cell.angle_alpha   90.00
_cell.angle_beta   90.00
_cell.angle_gamma   90.00
#
_symmetry.space_group_name_H-M   'P 1'
#
loop_
_entity.id
_entity.type
_entity.pdbx_description
1 polymer ?
#
loop_
_entity_poly.entity_id
_entity_poly.type
_entity_poly.pdbx_seq_one_letter_code
_entity_poly.pdbx_strand_id
1 'polypeptide(L)'
;MFAKTPPRVSLLGLPMELREQIYHAYFEVEGGYVHDGVTDTLVQSNGDPIDIALRYTCCSIAHETKDLPFRINSVKFSAVCRDDWQEMANAFGWIRCYHGYLQKELLLYMKHYITPDMYHPSNSQYLDYMPSIGETIDHLVGTEPPDGKHHHLQPFKEQWQRVSRPSGLGDSGFDASQLVRKFGDTNIILDRTIEYLLRILAKRHPDQFTQAVDIILPGWTDSHPSVDILDLTFNPWDIPSTLEVITMARALLLEGEFDRFTAWETLASTDNYDPRNIDPRYTGTRYQYRKMAFFSASAVAIRFVNQINKQQRLSMRRIILNEDRPAVSQHMCHAIGLIPFCKEDTKLHVEHCWNLWSTLLLGTMNRSTFSVARNFE
;
A
#
# COMPACT_ATOMS: atom_id res chain seq x y z
N MET A 1 -19.46 12.04 -73.08
CA MET A 1 -19.30 10.87 -72.17
C MET A 1 -18.38 11.31 -71.05
N PHE A 2 -18.92 11.76 -69.91
CA PHE A 2 -18.09 12.20 -68.78
C PHE A 2 -17.53 10.95 -68.10
N ALA A 3 -16.20 10.80 -68.10
CA ALA A 3 -15.54 9.76 -67.34
C ALA A 3 -15.91 9.97 -65.86
N LYS A 4 -16.68 9.04 -65.27
CA LYS A 4 -16.87 8.98 -63.83
C LYS A 4 -15.48 8.78 -63.22
N THR A 5 -14.97 9.80 -62.55
CA THR A 5 -13.80 9.70 -61.69
C THR A 5 -14.00 8.48 -60.78
N PRO A 6 -13.05 7.53 -60.73
CA PRO A 6 -13.17 6.41 -59.83
C PRO A 6 -13.36 6.95 -58.41
N PRO A 7 -14.29 6.41 -57.60
CA PRO A 7 -14.52 6.90 -56.26
C PRO A 7 -13.18 6.86 -55.51
N ARG A 8 -12.79 7.99 -54.90
CA ARG A 8 -11.60 8.05 -54.07
C ARG A 8 -11.75 6.99 -52.98
N VAL A 9 -10.83 6.04 -52.95
CA VAL A 9 -10.76 5.04 -51.89
C VAL A 9 -10.56 5.79 -50.58
N SER A 10 -11.56 5.69 -49.71
CA SER A 10 -11.53 6.27 -48.37
C SER A 10 -11.47 5.12 -47.37
N LEU A 11 -10.73 5.31 -46.28
CA LEU A 11 -10.68 4.33 -45.19
C LEU A 11 -12.10 3.99 -44.70
N LEU A 12 -12.99 4.99 -44.58
CA LEU A 12 -14.39 4.80 -44.19
C LEU A 12 -15.27 4.17 -45.28
N GLY A 13 -14.77 4.05 -46.52
CA GLY A 13 -15.44 3.33 -47.60
C GLY A 13 -15.14 1.83 -47.62
N LEU A 14 -14.20 1.36 -46.79
CA LEU A 14 -13.90 -0.06 -46.65
C LEU A 14 -14.96 -0.77 -45.76
N PRO A 15 -15.24 -2.06 -46.00
CA PRO A 15 -16.00 -2.90 -45.08
C PRO A 15 -15.44 -2.85 -43.65
N MET A 16 -16.32 -3.01 -42.65
CA MET A 16 -15.95 -2.90 -41.23
C MET A 16 -14.79 -3.82 -40.86
N GLU A 17 -14.79 -5.05 -41.37
CA GLU A 17 -13.80 -6.08 -41.08
C GLU A 17 -12.38 -5.65 -41.53
N LEU A 18 -12.27 -5.02 -42.70
CA LEU A 18 -10.99 -4.50 -43.18
C LEU A 18 -10.53 -3.29 -42.38
N ARG A 19 -11.47 -2.44 -41.95
CA ARG A 19 -11.16 -1.29 -41.10
C ARG A 19 -10.67 -1.75 -39.72
N GLU A 20 -11.31 -2.76 -39.13
CA GLU A 20 -10.87 -3.36 -37.87
C GLU A 20 -9.46 -3.96 -37.97
N GLN A 21 -9.13 -4.64 -39.08
CA GLN A 21 -7.76 -5.13 -39.31
C GLN A 21 -6.74 -4.00 -39.41
N ILE A 22 -7.07 -2.92 -40.12
CA ILE A 22 -6.21 -1.72 -40.21
C ILE A 22 -6.04 -1.08 -38.83
N TYR A 23 -7.13 -0.94 -38.07
CA TYR A 23 -7.08 -0.38 -36.73
C TYR A 23 -6.24 -1.27 -35.79
N HIS A 24 -6.37 -2.59 -35.89
CA HIS A 24 -5.55 -3.52 -35.11
C HIS A 24 -4.08 -3.32 -35.41
N ALA A 25 -3.69 -3.35 -36.69
CA ALA A 25 -2.31 -3.14 -37.12
C ALA A 25 -1.75 -1.76 -36.72
N TYR A 26 -2.60 -0.74 -36.59
CA TYR A 26 -2.20 0.60 -36.19
C TYR A 26 -2.03 0.75 -34.67
N PHE A 27 -2.94 0.21 -33.87
CA PHE A 27 -2.94 0.41 -32.41
C PHE A 27 -2.20 -0.67 -31.62
N GLU A 28 -1.95 -1.83 -32.22
CA GLU A 28 -1.17 -2.90 -31.60
C GLU A 28 0.30 -2.50 -31.51
N VAL A 29 0.84 -2.54 -30.29
CA VAL A 29 2.23 -2.21 -30.00
C VAL A 29 2.91 -3.46 -29.46
N GLU A 30 4.07 -3.79 -30.02
CA GLU A 30 4.88 -4.91 -29.54
C GLU A 30 5.25 -4.69 -28.07
N GLY A 31 4.95 -5.66 -27.20
CA GLY A 31 5.14 -5.54 -25.75
C GLY A 31 4.09 -4.68 -25.02
N GLY A 32 3.13 -4.09 -25.74
CA GLY A 32 2.02 -3.32 -25.20
C GLY A 32 2.40 -1.94 -24.66
N TYR A 33 1.61 -1.45 -23.71
CA TYR A 33 1.79 -0.15 -23.07
C TYR A 33 2.46 -0.29 -21.70
N VAL A 34 3.21 0.72 -21.31
CA VAL A 34 3.89 0.84 -20.02
C VAL A 34 3.44 2.13 -19.35
N HIS A 35 3.13 2.07 -18.07
CA HIS A 35 2.91 3.27 -17.26
C HIS A 35 4.26 3.90 -16.90
N ASP A 36 4.41 5.16 -17.29
CA ASP A 36 5.53 6.00 -16.86
C ASP A 36 5.17 6.65 -15.52
N GLY A 37 5.85 6.20 -14.47
CA GLY A 37 5.67 6.73 -13.12
C GLY A 37 6.05 8.20 -12.95
N VAL A 38 6.93 8.74 -13.82
CA VAL A 38 7.38 10.13 -13.74
C VAL A 38 6.31 11.07 -14.28
N THR A 39 5.83 10.82 -15.50
CA THR A 39 4.83 11.65 -16.16
C THR A 39 3.40 11.31 -15.76
N ASP A 40 3.19 10.15 -15.12
CA ASP A 40 1.88 9.58 -14.80
C ASP A 40 1.01 9.30 -16.06
N THR A 41 1.67 8.91 -17.15
CA THR A 41 1.02 8.62 -18.45
C THR A 41 1.36 7.24 -18.98
N LEU A 42 0.62 6.77 -19.98
CA LEU A 42 1.00 5.55 -20.72
C LEU A 42 1.90 5.90 -21.91
N VAL A 43 2.95 5.10 -22.07
CA VAL A 43 3.87 5.12 -23.21
C VAL A 43 3.92 3.73 -23.84
N GLN A 44 4.53 3.63 -25.01
CA GLN A 44 4.84 2.35 -25.65
C GLN A 44 5.95 1.61 -24.88
N SER A 45 6.08 0.31 -25.11
CA SER A 45 7.11 -0.52 -24.47
C SER A 45 8.55 -0.07 -24.70
N ASN A 46 8.81 0.61 -25.83
CA ASN A 46 10.09 1.19 -26.20
C ASN A 46 10.33 2.60 -25.60
N GLY A 47 9.34 3.16 -24.89
CA GLY A 47 9.39 4.50 -24.30
C GLY A 47 8.81 5.62 -25.18
N ASP A 48 8.42 5.32 -26.43
CA ASP A 48 7.84 6.32 -27.32
C ASP A 48 6.39 6.67 -26.90
N PRO A 49 5.90 7.88 -27.25
CA PRO A 49 4.48 8.22 -27.07
C PRO A 49 3.56 7.26 -27.82
N ILE A 50 2.39 6.97 -27.26
CA ILE A 50 1.37 6.15 -27.95
C ILE A 50 0.82 6.95 -29.14
N ASP A 51 0.90 6.38 -30.36
CA ASP A 51 0.35 7.03 -31.54
C ASP A 51 -1.19 6.90 -31.56
N ILE A 52 -1.85 8.05 -31.42
CA ILE A 52 -3.31 8.19 -31.46
C ILE A 52 -3.76 9.14 -32.59
N ALA A 53 -2.87 9.50 -33.51
CA ALA A 53 -3.15 10.46 -34.57
C ALA A 53 -4.36 10.05 -35.43
N LEU A 54 -4.50 8.76 -35.72
CA LEU A 54 -5.64 8.22 -36.46
C LEU A 54 -6.99 8.50 -35.79
N ARG A 55 -7.05 8.60 -34.46
CA ARG A 55 -8.29 8.95 -33.75
C ARG A 55 -8.65 10.42 -33.91
N TYR A 56 -7.67 11.28 -34.15
CA TYR A 56 -7.90 12.71 -34.34
C TYR A 56 -8.31 13.08 -35.77
N THR A 57 -8.25 12.15 -36.73
CA THR A 57 -8.60 12.47 -38.11
C THR A 57 -10.11 12.65 -38.32
N CYS A 58 -10.97 11.87 -37.65
CA CYS A 58 -12.42 12.08 -37.69
C CYS A 58 -13.19 11.36 -36.55
N CYS A 59 -14.40 11.86 -36.24
CA CYS A 59 -15.25 11.32 -35.17
C CYS A 59 -15.66 9.86 -35.39
N SER A 60 -15.87 9.42 -36.62
CA SER A 60 -16.26 8.03 -36.92
C SER A 60 -15.15 7.05 -36.52
N ILE A 61 -13.90 7.34 -36.91
CA ILE A 61 -12.75 6.52 -36.53
C ILE A 61 -12.55 6.58 -35.02
N ALA A 62 -12.63 7.77 -34.41
CA ALA A 62 -12.53 7.94 -32.97
C ALA A 62 -13.56 7.08 -32.20
N HIS A 63 -14.78 6.98 -32.73
CA HIS A 63 -15.87 6.20 -32.15
C HIS A 63 -15.66 4.69 -32.31
N GLU A 64 -15.25 4.25 -33.50
CA GLU A 64 -15.00 2.82 -33.81
C GLU A 64 -13.80 2.26 -33.03
N THR A 65 -12.82 3.10 -32.71
CA THR A 65 -11.55 2.69 -32.10
C THR A 65 -11.45 3.01 -30.61
N LYS A 66 -12.48 3.62 -30.00
CA LYS A 66 -12.44 4.15 -28.61
C LYS A 66 -11.98 3.14 -27.54
N ASP A 67 -12.31 1.87 -27.74
CA ASP A 67 -12.05 0.78 -26.80
C ASP A 67 -10.88 -0.11 -27.25
N LEU A 68 -10.45 0.03 -28.51
CA LEU A 68 -9.54 -0.89 -29.17
C LEU A 68 -8.12 -0.89 -28.56
N PRO A 69 -7.48 0.27 -28.27
CA PRO A 69 -6.14 0.32 -27.68
C PRO A 69 -6.00 -0.53 -26.42
N PHE A 70 -6.94 -0.43 -25.47
CA PHE A 70 -6.92 -1.22 -24.23
C PHE A 70 -7.35 -2.67 -24.40
N ARG A 71 -8.11 -2.96 -25.46
CA ARG A 71 -8.58 -4.30 -25.77
C ARG A 71 -7.47 -5.20 -26.31
N ILE A 72 -6.54 -4.64 -27.08
CA ILE A 72 -5.51 -5.41 -27.78
C ILE A 72 -4.14 -5.31 -27.11
N ASN A 73 -3.85 -4.24 -26.37
CA ASN A 73 -2.57 -4.07 -25.68
C ASN A 73 -2.68 -4.38 -24.19
N SER A 74 -1.69 -5.10 -23.66
CA SER A 74 -1.46 -5.18 -22.22
C SER A 74 -0.95 -3.86 -21.68
N VAL A 75 -1.28 -3.55 -20.42
CA VAL A 75 -0.73 -2.39 -19.71
C VAL A 75 0.16 -2.86 -18.55
N LYS A 76 1.44 -2.48 -18.58
CA LYS A 76 2.43 -2.84 -17.57
C LYS A 76 2.66 -1.70 -16.58
N PHE A 77 2.67 -2.04 -15.30
CA PHE A 77 3.00 -1.15 -14.19
C PHE A 77 4.23 -1.68 -13.46
N SER A 78 5.09 -0.78 -12.95
CA SER A 78 6.24 -1.14 -12.10
C SER A 78 6.20 -0.31 -10.83
N ALA A 79 7.05 -0.63 -9.85
CA ALA A 79 7.11 0.17 -8.63
C ALA A 79 7.62 1.59 -8.93
N VAL A 80 6.96 2.59 -8.34
CA VAL A 80 7.23 4.01 -8.63
C VAL A 80 7.84 4.70 -7.42
N CYS A 81 8.93 5.41 -7.66
CA CYS A 81 9.54 6.32 -6.70
C CYS A 81 9.73 7.67 -7.40
N ARG A 82 9.06 8.70 -6.87
CA ARG A 82 9.21 10.09 -7.30
C ARG A 82 9.64 10.94 -6.13
N ASP A 83 10.45 11.98 -6.40
CA ASP A 83 10.95 12.88 -5.36
C ASP A 83 9.82 13.66 -4.67
N ASP A 84 8.82 14.11 -5.42
CA ASP A 84 7.64 14.82 -4.90
C ASP A 84 6.72 13.93 -4.05
N TRP A 85 6.85 12.62 -4.14
CA TRP A 85 6.07 11.65 -3.36
C TRP A 85 6.83 11.08 -2.17
N GLN A 86 8.13 11.32 -2.02
CA GLN A 86 8.94 10.64 -1.00
C GLN A 86 8.46 10.89 0.42
N GLU A 87 8.20 12.15 0.76
CA GLU A 87 7.73 12.52 2.09
C GLU A 87 6.38 11.86 2.39
N MET A 88 5.44 11.99 1.45
CA MET A 88 4.10 11.43 1.55
C MET A 88 4.10 9.89 1.61
N ALA A 89 4.92 9.20 0.82
CA ALA A 89 5.01 7.75 0.81
C ALA A 89 5.55 7.18 2.13
N ASN A 90 6.60 7.81 2.68
CA ASN A 90 7.13 7.43 4.00
C ASN A 90 6.11 7.70 5.11
N ALA A 91 5.50 8.88 5.09
CA ALA A 91 4.47 9.29 6.03
C ALA A 91 3.25 8.35 6.01
N PHE A 92 2.79 7.95 4.83
CA PHE A 92 1.74 6.96 4.64
C PHE A 92 2.11 5.61 5.26
N GLY A 93 3.29 5.07 4.92
CA GLY A 93 3.77 3.81 5.49
C GLY A 93 3.88 3.87 7.02
N TRP A 94 4.31 5.02 7.53
CA TRP A 94 4.42 5.29 8.96
C TRP A 94 3.07 5.26 9.68
N ILE A 95 2.10 6.02 9.17
CA ILE A 95 0.75 6.12 9.72
C ILE A 95 0.11 4.75 9.78
N ARG A 96 0.22 3.96 8.70
CA ARG A 96 -0.36 2.62 8.67
C ARG A 96 0.30 1.68 9.69
N CYS A 97 1.62 1.72 9.79
CA CYS A 97 2.32 0.96 10.84
C CYS A 97 1.81 1.36 12.22
N TYR A 98 1.76 2.67 12.52
CA TYR A 98 1.26 3.18 13.80
C TYR A 98 -0.17 2.72 14.10
N HIS A 99 -1.06 2.79 13.12
CA HIS A 99 -2.45 2.34 13.25
C HIS A 99 -2.55 0.83 13.57
N GLY A 100 -1.76 -0.01 12.89
CA GLY A 100 -1.72 -1.44 13.19
C GLY A 100 -1.21 -1.75 14.61
N TYR A 101 -0.29 -0.93 15.15
CA TYR A 101 0.10 -1.02 16.56
C TYR A 101 -0.99 -0.51 17.50
N LEU A 102 -1.64 0.61 17.16
CA LEU A 102 -2.74 1.18 17.93
C LEU A 102 -3.88 0.17 18.10
N GLN A 103 -4.25 -0.54 17.03
CA GLN A 103 -5.27 -1.60 17.09
C GLN A 103 -4.87 -2.74 18.02
N LYS A 104 -3.60 -3.18 17.98
CA LYS A 104 -3.09 -4.23 18.87
C LYS A 104 -3.13 -3.78 20.33
N GLU A 105 -2.71 -2.56 20.62
CA GLU A 105 -2.79 -2.00 21.97
C GLU A 105 -4.24 -1.92 22.46
N LEU A 106 -5.17 -1.40 21.65
CA LEU A 106 -6.59 -1.39 22.00
C LEU A 106 -7.09 -2.80 22.35
N LEU A 107 -6.70 -3.80 21.57
CA LEU A 107 -7.09 -5.19 21.83
C LEU A 107 -6.51 -5.70 23.16
N LEU A 108 -5.29 -5.30 23.51
CA LEU A 108 -4.66 -5.64 24.79
C LEU A 108 -5.39 -5.03 25.99
N TYR A 109 -5.81 -3.76 25.93
CA TYR A 109 -6.64 -3.18 26.99
C TYR A 109 -8.01 -3.85 27.09
N MET A 110 -8.55 -4.29 25.96
CA MET A 110 -9.87 -4.90 25.90
C MET A 110 -9.86 -6.42 26.09
N LYS A 111 -8.70 -7.06 26.32
CA LYS A 111 -8.54 -8.52 26.31
C LYS A 111 -9.49 -9.27 27.25
N HIS A 112 -9.80 -8.71 28.43
CA HIS A 112 -10.69 -9.33 29.41
C HIS A 112 -12.17 -9.28 29.02
N TYR A 113 -12.53 -8.50 28.01
CA TYR A 113 -13.89 -8.38 27.49
C TYR A 113 -14.13 -9.27 26.27
N ILE A 114 -13.12 -10.03 25.84
CA ILE A 114 -13.24 -10.95 24.72
C ILE A 114 -13.92 -12.23 25.20
N THR A 115 -15.01 -12.60 24.54
CA THR A 115 -15.79 -13.79 24.87
C THR A 115 -15.61 -14.88 23.80
N PRO A 116 -15.74 -16.18 24.14
CA PRO A 116 -15.48 -17.29 23.21
C PRO A 116 -16.28 -17.21 21.90
N ASP A 117 -17.51 -16.68 21.92
CA ASP A 117 -18.35 -16.53 20.73
C ASP A 117 -17.78 -15.53 19.71
N MET A 118 -16.90 -14.61 20.13
CA MET A 118 -16.28 -13.61 19.24
C MET A 118 -15.25 -14.24 18.28
N TYR A 119 -14.71 -15.42 18.60
CA TYR A 119 -13.78 -16.14 17.74
C TYR A 119 -14.45 -16.94 16.62
N HIS A 120 -15.79 -16.88 16.52
CA HIS A 120 -16.57 -17.60 15.52
C HIS A 120 -17.29 -16.64 14.54
N PRO A 121 -16.55 -15.87 13.73
CA PRO A 121 -17.14 -14.96 12.76
C PRO A 121 -17.92 -15.73 11.68
N SER A 122 -19.04 -15.15 11.21
CA SER A 122 -19.78 -15.69 10.06
C SER A 122 -19.01 -15.64 8.74
N ASN A 123 -17.96 -14.82 8.65
CA ASN A 123 -17.13 -14.67 7.47
C ASN A 123 -15.89 -15.56 7.59
N SER A 124 -15.73 -16.50 6.65
CA SER A 124 -14.65 -17.48 6.65
C SER A 124 -13.25 -16.86 6.54
N GLN A 125 -13.12 -15.65 5.97
CA GLN A 125 -11.82 -15.01 5.74
C GLN A 125 -11.06 -14.66 7.03
N TYR A 126 -11.75 -14.57 8.17
CA TYR A 126 -11.15 -14.23 9.45
C TYR A 126 -10.78 -15.47 10.27
N LEU A 127 -11.33 -16.64 9.92
CA LEU A 127 -11.18 -17.87 10.71
C LEU A 127 -9.73 -18.33 10.83
N ASP A 128 -8.90 -18.09 9.82
CA ASP A 128 -7.52 -18.57 9.79
C ASP A 128 -6.65 -17.96 10.89
N TYR A 129 -6.94 -16.72 11.31
CA TYR A 129 -6.15 -16.01 12.33
C TYR A 129 -6.76 -16.10 13.73
N MET A 130 -8.06 -16.42 13.86
CA MET A 130 -8.75 -16.44 15.14
C MET A 130 -8.11 -17.37 16.19
N PRO A 131 -7.71 -18.63 15.89
CA PRO A 131 -7.12 -19.52 16.88
C PRO A 131 -5.84 -18.94 17.50
N SER A 132 -4.97 -18.38 16.67
CA SER A 132 -3.68 -17.86 17.11
C SER A 132 -3.81 -16.49 17.81
N ILE A 133 -4.80 -15.67 17.43
CA ILE A 133 -5.18 -14.47 18.20
C ILE A 133 -5.68 -14.89 19.58
N GLY A 134 -6.57 -15.89 19.64
CA GLY A 134 -7.07 -16.47 20.89
C GLY A 134 -5.97 -16.98 21.80
N GLU A 135 -5.08 -17.83 21.28
CA GLU A 135 -3.94 -18.36 22.04
C GLU A 135 -3.05 -17.26 22.63
N THR A 136 -2.82 -16.18 21.90
CA THR A 136 -2.01 -15.07 22.42
C THR A 136 -2.75 -14.31 23.51
N ILE A 137 -4.03 -14.03 23.32
CA ILE A 137 -4.85 -13.38 24.36
C ILE A 137 -4.88 -14.24 25.62
N ASP A 138 -5.13 -15.54 25.48
CA ASP A 138 -5.16 -16.50 26.58
C ASP A 138 -3.81 -16.57 27.30
N HIS A 139 -2.71 -16.58 26.55
CA HIS A 139 -1.36 -16.52 27.12
C HIS A 139 -1.16 -15.26 27.95
N LEU A 140 -1.49 -14.09 27.39
CA LEU A 140 -1.30 -12.79 28.04
C LEU A 140 -2.15 -12.66 29.30
N VAL A 141 -3.41 -13.12 29.27
CA VAL A 141 -4.29 -13.17 30.45
C VAL A 141 -3.76 -14.14 31.50
N GLY A 142 -3.24 -15.31 31.09
CA GLY A 142 -2.70 -16.31 32.00
C GLY A 142 -1.38 -15.91 32.68
N THR A 143 -0.61 -15.00 32.08
CA THR A 143 0.68 -14.52 32.60
C THR A 143 0.58 -13.27 33.48
N GLU A 144 -0.61 -12.74 33.73
CA GLU A 144 -0.76 -11.50 34.51
C GLU A 144 -0.39 -11.68 35.99
N PRO A 145 0.36 -10.72 36.58
CA PRO A 145 0.65 -10.77 38.00
C PRO A 145 -0.64 -10.60 38.82
N PRO A 146 -0.83 -11.40 39.90
CA PRO A 146 -2.05 -11.41 40.70
C PRO A 146 -2.31 -10.13 41.51
N ASP A 147 -1.38 -9.17 41.53
CA ASP A 147 -1.54 -7.90 42.22
C ASP A 147 -2.29 -6.83 41.40
N GLY A 148 -2.69 -7.15 40.16
CA GLY A 148 -3.46 -6.26 39.29
C GLY A 148 -2.71 -4.99 38.90
N LYS A 149 -1.42 -4.87 39.24
CA LYS A 149 -0.58 -3.76 38.83
C LYS A 149 -0.06 -4.08 37.46
N HIS A 150 -0.81 -3.62 36.47
CA HIS A 150 -0.27 -3.56 35.12
C HIS A 150 1.08 -2.82 35.15
N HIS A 151 2.16 -3.50 34.71
CA HIS A 151 3.39 -2.84 34.28
C HIS A 151 3.27 -2.20 32.88
N HIS A 152 2.05 -2.07 32.39
CA HIS A 152 1.65 -1.26 31.25
C HIS A 152 1.48 0.18 31.81
N LEU A 153 2.00 1.28 31.28
CA LEU A 153 2.61 1.56 29.98
C LEU A 153 3.46 2.83 30.12
N GLN A 154 4.61 2.89 29.45
CA GLN A 154 5.03 4.18 28.91
C GLN A 154 3.90 4.63 27.95
N PRO A 155 3.47 5.90 27.92
CA PRO A 155 2.45 6.36 26.97
C PRO A 155 2.67 5.72 25.60
N PHE A 156 1.65 5.12 25.00
CA PHE A 156 1.76 4.37 23.73
C PHE A 156 2.63 5.13 22.70
N LYS A 157 2.43 6.45 22.65
CA LYS A 157 3.23 7.39 21.85
C LYS A 157 4.72 7.41 22.19
N GLU A 158 5.10 7.43 23.47
CA GLU A 158 6.50 7.38 23.91
C GLU A 158 7.14 6.02 23.62
N GLN A 159 6.39 4.92 23.79
CA GLN A 159 6.87 3.59 23.46
C GLN A 159 7.04 3.42 21.96
N TRP A 160 6.08 3.90 21.17
CA TRP A 160 6.19 4.00 19.73
C TRP A 160 7.43 4.81 19.37
N GLN A 161 7.60 6.03 19.89
CA GLN A 161 8.78 6.88 19.64
C GLN A 161 10.12 6.19 19.97
N ARG A 162 10.17 5.31 20.98
CA ARG A 162 11.37 4.52 21.31
C ARG A 162 11.63 3.39 20.31
N VAL A 163 10.59 2.65 19.94
CA VAL A 163 10.65 1.57 18.92
C VAL A 163 10.86 2.15 17.50
N SER A 164 10.52 3.43 17.32
CA SER A 164 10.64 4.21 16.09
C SER A 164 12.00 4.88 15.88
N ARG A 165 12.93 4.76 16.84
CA ARG A 165 14.29 5.28 16.69
C ARG A 165 15.02 4.55 15.56
N PRO A 166 16.00 5.18 14.88
CA PRO A 166 16.57 4.68 13.62
C PRO A 166 17.52 3.48 13.79
N SER A 167 17.34 2.65 14.81
CA SER A 167 17.67 1.23 14.72
C SER A 167 16.58 0.59 13.87
N GLY A 168 16.96 -0.06 12.77
CA GLY A 168 16.02 -0.69 11.85
C GLY A 168 14.90 -1.40 12.59
N LEU A 169 13.67 -1.25 12.11
CA LEU A 169 12.54 -2.08 12.53
C LEU A 169 12.81 -3.52 12.07
N GLY A 170 13.72 -4.16 12.80
CA GLY A 170 13.85 -5.57 13.03
C GLY A 170 13.67 -5.74 14.52
N ASP A 171 12.50 -6.26 14.90
CA ASP A 171 12.26 -6.99 16.14
C ASP A 171 12.95 -6.46 17.42
N SER A 172 12.25 -5.64 18.22
CA SER A 172 12.11 -5.85 19.67
C SER A 172 11.51 -4.64 20.41
N GLY A 173 10.53 -4.91 21.29
CA GLY A 173 10.10 -3.96 22.31
C GLY A 173 8.61 -3.92 22.67
N PHE A 174 7.80 -4.93 22.34
CA PHE A 174 6.47 -5.11 22.93
C PHE A 174 6.10 -6.59 22.93
N ASP A 175 5.36 -7.05 23.94
CA ASP A 175 4.85 -8.42 24.09
C ASP A 175 3.93 -8.88 22.93
N ALA A 176 3.62 -7.97 22.00
CA ALA A 176 3.19 -8.28 20.63
C ALA A 176 4.22 -9.15 19.84
N SER A 177 5.43 -9.35 20.38
CA SER A 177 6.48 -10.21 19.84
C SER A 177 6.04 -11.66 19.62
N GLN A 178 5.07 -12.19 20.39
CA GLN A 178 4.57 -13.55 20.15
C GLN A 178 3.65 -13.62 18.93
N LEU A 179 2.71 -12.68 18.77
CA LEU A 179 1.88 -12.59 17.57
C LEU A 179 2.75 -12.32 16.34
N VAL A 180 3.65 -11.34 16.39
CA VAL A 180 4.49 -10.95 15.25
C VAL A 180 5.50 -12.05 14.87
N ARG A 181 6.12 -12.75 15.85
CA ARG A 181 7.04 -13.87 15.56
C ARG A 181 6.33 -15.14 15.11
N LYS A 182 5.14 -15.43 15.64
CA LYS A 182 4.38 -16.64 15.27
C LYS A 182 3.73 -16.50 13.90
N PHE A 183 3.35 -15.29 13.52
CA PHE A 183 2.67 -15.06 12.25
C PHE A 183 3.58 -14.71 11.09
N GLY A 184 4.81 -14.21 11.30
CA GLY A 184 5.81 -13.97 10.23
C GLY A 184 5.41 -12.97 9.13
N ASP A 185 4.12 -12.67 9.02
CA ASP A 185 3.47 -11.94 7.98
C ASP A 185 2.66 -10.83 8.63
N THR A 186 3.06 -9.61 8.32
CA THR A 186 2.19 -8.45 8.41
C THR A 186 1.14 -8.58 7.29
N ASN A 187 0.16 -9.44 7.52
CA ASN A 187 -0.90 -9.73 6.57
C ASN A 187 -2.10 -8.83 6.88
N ILE A 188 -2.60 -8.10 5.88
CA ILE A 188 -3.81 -7.27 5.97
C ILE A 188 -5.01 -8.01 6.61
N ILE A 189 -5.06 -9.34 6.49
CA ILE A 189 -6.11 -10.15 7.09
C ILE A 189 -6.00 -10.17 8.62
N LEU A 190 -4.80 -10.17 9.20
CA LEU A 190 -4.60 -10.05 10.64
C LEU A 190 -5.11 -8.69 11.14
N ASP A 191 -4.68 -7.60 10.49
CA ASP A 191 -5.12 -6.23 10.84
C ASP A 191 -6.66 -6.14 10.79
N ARG A 192 -7.30 -6.67 9.74
CA ARG A 192 -8.76 -6.73 9.60
C ARG A 192 -9.45 -7.63 10.62
N THR A 193 -8.80 -8.71 11.04
CA THR A 193 -9.34 -9.63 12.06
C THR A 193 -9.34 -8.96 13.44
N ILE A 194 -8.27 -8.23 13.76
CA ILE A 194 -8.20 -7.42 14.99
C ILE A 194 -9.24 -6.31 14.95
N GLU A 195 -9.34 -5.57 13.83
CA GLU A 195 -10.36 -4.53 13.65
C GLU A 195 -11.78 -5.08 13.86
N TYR A 196 -12.06 -6.27 13.30
CA TYR A 196 -13.35 -6.94 13.47
C TYR A 196 -13.66 -7.19 14.95
N LEU A 197 -12.71 -7.72 15.72
CA LEU A 197 -12.88 -7.94 17.16
C LEU A 197 -13.08 -6.62 17.90
N LEU A 198 -12.29 -5.59 17.58
CA LEU A 198 -12.42 -4.26 18.18
C LEU A 198 -13.78 -3.62 17.91
N ARG A 199 -14.35 -3.77 16.72
CA ARG A 199 -15.70 -3.27 16.42
C ARG A 199 -16.78 -4.01 17.21
N ILE A 200 -16.63 -5.31 17.47
CA ILE A 200 -17.54 -6.04 18.37
C ILE A 200 -17.39 -5.52 19.80
N LEU A 201 -16.16 -5.33 20.27
CA LEU A 201 -15.87 -4.82 21.61
C LEU A 201 -16.42 -3.41 21.81
N ALA A 202 -16.22 -2.50 20.85
CA ALA A 202 -16.78 -1.15 20.88
C ALA A 202 -18.32 -1.16 20.97
N LYS A 203 -18.97 -2.14 20.32
CA LYS A 203 -20.43 -2.29 20.38
C LYS A 203 -20.92 -2.88 21.70
N ARG A 204 -20.23 -3.89 22.25
CA ARG A 204 -20.65 -4.61 23.47
C ARG A 204 -20.24 -3.90 24.76
N HIS A 205 -19.12 -3.18 24.73
CA HIS A 205 -18.46 -2.55 25.88
C HIS A 205 -18.04 -1.10 25.54
N PRO A 206 -19.00 -0.21 25.19
CA PRO A 206 -18.68 1.13 24.69
C PRO A 206 -17.93 2.01 25.70
N ASP A 207 -18.26 1.90 26.99
CA ASP A 207 -17.63 2.70 28.05
C ASP A 207 -16.17 2.29 28.25
N GLN A 208 -15.91 0.98 28.31
CA GLN A 208 -14.56 0.43 28.44
C GLN A 208 -13.72 0.68 27.20
N PHE A 209 -14.33 0.59 26.01
CA PHE A 209 -13.66 0.92 24.76
C PHE A 209 -13.27 2.40 24.72
N THR A 210 -14.16 3.30 25.14
CA THR A 210 -13.89 4.73 25.23
C THR A 210 -12.75 5.01 26.21
N GLN A 211 -12.76 4.37 27.39
CA GLN A 211 -11.66 4.47 28.36
C GLN A 211 -10.33 3.98 27.77
N ALA A 212 -10.31 2.88 27.03
CA ALA A 212 -9.10 2.38 26.37
C ALA A 212 -8.58 3.37 25.31
N VAL A 213 -9.49 3.98 24.53
CA VAL A 213 -9.15 5.02 23.56
C VAL A 213 -8.57 6.26 24.24
N ASP A 214 -9.14 6.72 25.36
CA ASP A 214 -8.65 7.89 26.10
C ASP A 214 -7.23 7.69 26.65
N ILE A 215 -6.87 6.46 26.98
CA ILE A 215 -5.52 6.13 27.45
C ILE A 215 -4.53 6.13 26.27
N ILE A 216 -4.92 5.57 25.12
CA ILE A 216 -4.03 5.39 23.96
C ILE A 216 -3.87 6.67 23.14
N LEU A 217 -4.96 7.40 22.93
CA LEU A 217 -5.02 8.64 22.16
C LEU A 217 -5.81 9.71 22.95
N PRO A 218 -5.19 10.30 23.99
CA PRO A 218 -5.85 11.27 24.86
C PRO A 218 -6.42 12.46 24.08
N GLY A 219 -7.65 12.86 24.43
CA GLY A 219 -8.36 13.99 23.81
C GLY A 219 -9.08 13.65 22.50
N TRP A 220 -8.97 12.41 22.00
CA TRP A 220 -9.72 11.97 20.82
C TRP A 220 -11.24 12.03 21.05
N THR A 221 -11.69 11.49 22.19
CA THR A 221 -13.12 11.32 22.52
C THR A 221 -13.83 12.63 22.84
N ASP A 222 -13.07 13.69 23.14
CA ASP A 222 -13.61 15.03 23.36
C ASP A 222 -14.27 15.62 22.10
N SER A 223 -13.82 15.18 20.91
CA SER A 223 -14.25 15.72 19.62
C SER A 223 -14.78 14.67 18.64
N HIS A 224 -14.52 13.39 18.88
CA HIS A 224 -14.87 12.31 17.95
C HIS A 224 -15.40 11.07 18.70
N PRO A 225 -16.32 10.29 18.10
CA PRO A 225 -16.68 8.97 18.61
C PRO A 225 -15.45 8.08 18.80
N SER A 226 -15.41 7.31 19.90
CA SER A 226 -14.28 6.41 20.18
C SER A 226 -14.07 5.35 19.10
N VAL A 227 -15.16 4.85 18.49
CA VAL A 227 -15.10 3.83 17.42
C VAL A 227 -14.43 4.34 16.14
N ASP A 228 -14.48 5.64 15.86
CA ASP A 228 -13.94 6.24 14.63
C ASP A 228 -12.41 6.18 14.58
N ILE A 229 -11.74 5.93 15.72
CA ILE A 229 -10.29 5.69 15.77
C ILE A 229 -9.86 4.50 14.89
N LEU A 230 -10.75 3.52 14.71
CA LEU A 230 -10.48 2.34 13.89
C LEU A 230 -10.39 2.68 12.40
N ASP A 231 -11.02 3.78 11.98
CA ASP A 231 -11.06 4.27 10.62
C ASP A 231 -9.91 5.27 10.31
N LEU A 232 -9.06 5.59 11.30
CA LEU A 232 -7.89 6.45 11.13
C LEU A 232 -6.70 5.74 10.44
N THR A 233 -6.94 5.23 9.24
CA THR A 233 -5.94 4.50 8.45
C THR A 233 -6.20 4.62 6.96
N PHE A 234 -5.31 4.04 6.18
CA PHE A 234 -5.45 3.92 4.72
C PHE A 234 -5.47 2.45 4.32
N ASN A 235 -6.02 2.14 3.15
CA ASN A 235 -5.78 0.81 2.59
C ASN A 235 -4.30 0.66 2.21
N PRO A 236 -3.77 -0.56 2.22
CA PRO A 236 -2.34 -0.77 1.99
C PRO A 236 -1.86 -0.28 0.61
N TRP A 237 -2.72 -0.42 -0.38
CA TRP A 237 -2.48 -0.07 -1.78
C TRP A 237 -2.90 1.35 -2.17
N ASP A 238 -3.31 2.18 -1.21
CA ASP A 238 -3.69 3.56 -1.50
C ASP A 238 -2.44 4.40 -1.83
N ILE A 239 -2.62 5.40 -2.70
CA ILE A 239 -1.65 6.47 -2.95
C ILE A 239 -2.35 7.77 -2.57
N PRO A 240 -2.31 8.16 -1.28
CA PRO A 240 -3.01 9.34 -0.79
C PRO A 240 -2.32 10.63 -1.26
N SER A 241 -3.05 11.73 -1.21
CA SER A 241 -2.48 13.08 -1.34
C SER A 241 -1.72 13.49 -0.07
N THR A 242 -0.80 14.43 -0.21
CA THR A 242 -0.07 15.01 0.93
C THR A 242 -1.03 15.60 1.98
N LEU A 243 -2.13 16.21 1.55
CA LEU A 243 -3.12 16.79 2.47
C LEU A 243 -3.83 15.70 3.30
N GLU A 244 -4.19 14.56 2.70
CA GLU A 244 -4.82 13.44 3.40
C GLU A 244 -3.88 12.84 4.44
N VAL A 245 -2.61 12.64 4.08
CA VAL A 245 -1.58 12.13 4.99
C VAL A 245 -1.36 13.09 6.16
N ILE A 246 -1.21 14.39 5.91
CA ILE A 246 -1.06 15.39 6.97
C ILE A 246 -2.29 15.39 7.87
N THR A 247 -3.49 15.40 7.30
CA THR A 247 -4.74 15.43 8.08
C THR A 247 -4.86 14.22 8.98
N MET A 248 -4.60 13.02 8.44
CA MET A 248 -4.60 11.77 9.19
C MET A 248 -3.56 11.79 10.32
N ALA A 249 -2.37 12.31 10.03
CA ALA A 249 -1.34 12.44 11.02
C ALA A 249 -1.69 13.37 12.19
N ARG A 250 -2.34 14.51 11.90
CA ARG A 250 -2.84 15.42 12.93
C ARG A 250 -3.84 14.73 13.83
N ALA A 251 -4.79 13.99 13.23
CA ALA A 251 -5.78 13.22 13.97
C ALA A 251 -5.13 12.19 14.92
N LEU A 252 -4.02 11.58 14.50
CA LEU A 252 -3.24 10.63 15.30
C LEU A 252 -2.22 11.29 16.25
N LEU A 253 -2.21 12.62 16.36
CA LEU A 253 -1.25 13.41 17.14
C LEU A 253 0.22 13.15 16.77
N LEU A 254 0.49 12.88 15.50
CA LEU A 254 1.84 12.58 14.97
C LEU A 254 2.55 13.83 14.40
N GLU A 255 2.03 15.04 14.65
CA GLU A 255 2.62 16.29 14.19
C GLU A 255 4.08 16.46 14.65
N GLY A 256 4.97 16.88 13.73
CA GLY A 256 6.42 17.05 14.00
C GLY A 256 7.28 15.81 13.77
N GLU A 257 6.68 14.63 13.55
CA GLU A 257 7.41 13.38 13.28
C GLU A 257 7.70 13.15 11.78
N PHE A 258 7.27 14.06 10.88
CA PHE A 258 7.36 13.91 9.42
C PHE A 258 8.70 14.34 8.83
N ASP A 259 9.30 15.41 9.36
CA ASP A 259 10.54 15.99 8.85
C ASP A 259 11.72 15.00 8.85
N ARG A 260 11.66 13.96 9.67
CA ARG A 260 12.70 12.93 9.74
C ARG A 260 12.74 12.01 8.51
N PHE A 261 11.64 11.86 7.77
CA PHE A 261 11.58 10.90 6.65
C PHE A 261 12.23 11.42 5.37
N THR A 262 12.50 12.72 5.32
CA THR A 262 13.24 13.37 4.21
C THR A 262 14.69 13.69 4.58
N ALA A 263 15.08 13.44 5.83
CA ALA A 263 16.42 13.73 6.34
C ALA A 263 17.48 12.79 5.74
N TRP A 264 18.66 13.36 5.50
CA TRP A 264 19.85 12.59 5.17
C TRP A 264 20.39 11.91 6.44
N GLU A 265 20.58 10.61 6.37
CA GLU A 265 21.18 9.81 7.44
C GLU A 265 22.67 9.61 7.14
N THR A 266 23.51 9.58 8.18
CA THR A 266 24.94 9.26 8.05
C THR A 266 25.19 7.89 8.67
N LEU A 267 25.70 6.94 7.88
CA LEU A 267 26.10 5.65 8.40
C LEU A 267 27.44 5.80 9.13
N ALA A 268 27.40 5.78 10.45
CA ALA A 268 28.57 5.61 11.31
C ALA A 268 28.41 4.29 12.09
N SER A 269 29.45 3.47 12.10
CA SER A 269 29.47 2.07 12.55
C SER A 269 28.93 1.80 13.96
N THR A 270 27.74 1.21 14.07
CA THR A 270 27.46 -0.16 14.59
C THR A 270 25.99 -0.21 14.98
N ASP A 271 25.13 -0.84 14.18
CA ASP A 271 23.83 -1.49 14.45
C ASP A 271 22.86 -1.00 15.56
N ASN A 272 23.09 0.16 16.18
CA ASN A 272 22.31 0.81 17.23
C ASN A 272 22.82 2.25 17.38
N TYR A 273 22.54 3.11 16.40
CA TYR A 273 23.14 4.43 16.32
C TYR A 273 22.09 5.55 16.39
N ASP A 274 22.00 6.12 17.59
CA ASP A 274 21.65 7.53 17.76
C ASP A 274 22.74 8.35 17.04
N PRO A 275 22.41 9.31 16.15
CA PRO A 275 23.40 10.16 15.48
C PRO A 275 24.30 10.97 16.44
N ARG A 276 23.99 10.99 17.75
CA ARG A 276 24.83 11.55 18.81
C ARG A 276 25.89 10.60 19.38
N ASN A 277 25.82 9.30 19.07
CA ASN A 277 26.73 8.25 19.56
C ASN A 277 27.68 7.75 18.47
N ILE A 278 28.30 8.68 17.73
CA ILE A 278 29.36 8.33 16.79
C ILE A 278 30.56 7.78 17.56
N ASP A 279 30.91 6.51 17.37
CA ASP A 279 32.15 5.92 17.89
C ASP A 279 33.30 6.77 17.35
N PRO A 280 34.01 7.51 18.23
CA PRO A 280 35.11 8.36 17.81
C PRO A 280 36.23 7.57 17.13
N ARG A 281 36.23 6.24 17.26
CA ARG A 281 37.24 5.32 16.73
C ARG A 281 36.86 4.72 15.37
N TYR A 282 35.68 5.01 14.81
CA TYR A 282 35.34 4.52 13.48
C TYR A 282 36.19 5.21 12.41
N THR A 283 37.07 4.42 11.78
CA THR A 283 38.00 4.85 10.72
C THR A 283 37.53 4.46 9.32
N GLY A 284 36.38 3.79 9.19
CA GLY A 284 35.82 3.43 7.90
C GLY A 284 35.17 4.62 7.18
N THR A 285 34.85 4.42 5.90
CA THR A 285 34.19 5.45 5.09
C THR A 285 32.80 5.76 5.65
N ARG A 286 32.49 7.05 5.77
CA ARG A 286 31.16 7.54 6.16
C ARG A 286 30.38 7.85 4.89
N TYR A 287 29.19 7.29 4.79
CA TYR A 287 28.29 7.57 3.66
C TYR A 287 27.05 8.28 4.18
N GLN A 288 26.64 9.31 3.44
CA GLN A 288 25.31 9.88 3.60
C GLN A 288 24.35 9.14 2.69
N TYR A 289 23.20 8.76 3.21
CA TYR A 289 22.15 8.11 2.44
C TYR A 289 20.80 8.72 2.78
N ARG A 290 19.87 8.61 1.83
CA ARG A 290 18.47 8.94 2.02
C ARG A 290 17.66 7.69 1.70
N LYS A 291 16.69 7.39 2.55
CA LYS A 291 15.77 6.27 2.37
C LYS A 291 14.84 6.58 1.20
N MET A 292 14.64 5.61 0.31
CA MET A 292 13.71 5.76 -0.81
C MET A 292 12.43 4.97 -0.53
N ALA A 293 11.30 5.63 -0.63
CA ALA A 293 9.98 5.02 -0.51
C ALA A 293 9.37 4.82 -1.91
N PHE A 294 9.01 3.57 -2.20
CA PHE A 294 8.35 3.18 -3.44
C PHE A 294 6.88 2.88 -3.19
N PHE A 295 6.01 3.26 -4.12
CA PHE A 295 4.69 2.65 -4.24
C PHE A 295 4.78 1.44 -5.17
N SER A 296 4.08 0.36 -4.81
CA SER A 296 4.07 -0.90 -5.57
C SER A 296 3.47 -0.72 -6.96
N ALA A 297 3.78 -1.62 -7.88
CA ALA A 297 3.10 -1.68 -9.18
C ALA A 297 1.58 -1.81 -9.03
N SER A 298 1.13 -2.60 -8.04
CA SER A 298 -0.29 -2.80 -7.72
C SER A 298 -1.01 -1.50 -7.35
N ALA A 299 -0.48 -0.74 -6.40
CA ALA A 299 -1.02 0.56 -5.98
C ALA A 299 -1.11 1.56 -7.14
N VAL A 300 -0.07 1.63 -7.97
CA VAL A 300 -0.03 2.52 -9.14
C VAL A 300 -1.08 2.09 -10.17
N ALA A 301 -1.22 0.79 -10.42
CA ALA A 301 -2.26 0.26 -11.30
C ALA A 301 -3.67 0.60 -10.79
N ILE A 302 -3.92 0.43 -9.49
CA ILE A 302 -5.22 0.77 -8.87
C ILE A 302 -5.52 2.25 -9.03
N ARG A 303 -4.55 3.13 -8.75
CA ARG A 303 -4.70 4.58 -8.94
C ARG A 303 -5.03 4.92 -10.40
N PHE A 304 -4.30 4.34 -11.36
CA PHE A 304 -4.55 4.56 -12.78
C PHE A 304 -5.96 4.08 -13.20
N VAL A 305 -6.33 2.85 -12.82
CA VAL A 305 -7.63 2.26 -13.16
C VAL A 305 -8.77 3.10 -12.59
N ASN A 306 -8.63 3.67 -11.39
CA ASN A 306 -9.62 4.58 -10.81
C ASN A 306 -9.77 5.92 -11.57
N GLN A 307 -8.76 6.36 -12.31
CA GLN A 307 -8.79 7.62 -13.07
C GLN A 307 -9.45 7.48 -14.45
N ILE A 308 -9.49 6.27 -15.02
CA ILE A 308 -10.11 6.02 -16.32
C ILE A 308 -11.61 5.71 -16.19
N ASN A 309 -12.37 6.00 -17.24
CA ASN A 309 -13.81 5.80 -17.20
C ASN A 309 -14.18 4.31 -17.23
N LYS A 310 -15.40 3.98 -16.82
CA LYS A 310 -15.89 2.60 -16.74
C LYS A 310 -15.78 1.85 -18.08
N GLN A 311 -16.05 2.51 -19.20
CA GLN A 311 -15.99 1.86 -20.51
C GLN A 311 -14.56 1.46 -20.89
N GLN A 312 -13.58 2.32 -20.57
CA GLN A 312 -12.15 2.02 -20.74
C GLN A 312 -11.73 0.85 -19.84
N ARG A 313 -12.16 0.85 -18.56
CA ARG A 313 -11.88 -0.26 -17.63
C ARG A 313 -12.36 -1.60 -18.17
N LEU A 314 -13.62 -1.65 -18.62
CA LEU A 314 -14.23 -2.85 -19.23
C LEU A 314 -13.61 -3.27 -20.57
N SER A 315 -12.77 -2.41 -21.16
CA SER A 315 -12.06 -2.70 -22.40
C SER A 315 -10.69 -3.31 -22.15
N MET A 316 -10.09 -3.08 -20.97
CA MET A 316 -8.80 -3.64 -20.59
C MET A 316 -8.87 -5.17 -20.53
N ARG A 317 -7.92 -5.85 -21.15
CA ARG A 317 -7.86 -7.32 -21.14
C ARG A 317 -6.72 -7.87 -20.32
N ARG A 318 -5.61 -7.14 -20.20
CA ARG A 318 -4.41 -7.63 -19.51
C ARG A 318 -3.68 -6.50 -18.79
N ILE A 319 -3.51 -6.66 -17.48
CA ILE A 319 -2.66 -5.82 -16.64
C ILE A 319 -1.48 -6.67 -16.17
N ILE A 320 -0.27 -6.13 -16.30
CA ILE A 320 0.96 -6.76 -15.82
C ILE A 320 1.51 -5.90 -14.68
N LEU A 321 1.56 -6.47 -13.48
CA LEU A 321 2.13 -5.84 -12.30
C LEU A 321 3.54 -6.37 -12.13
N ASN A 322 4.54 -5.49 -12.23
CA ASN A 322 5.94 -5.83 -12.07
C ASN A 322 6.45 -5.26 -10.74
N GLU A 323 6.34 -6.04 -9.67
CA GLU A 323 6.83 -5.68 -8.33
C GLU A 323 8.35 -5.87 -8.28
N ASP A 324 9.08 -4.90 -8.81
CA ASP A 324 10.53 -4.91 -9.01
C ASP A 324 11.33 -4.18 -7.92
N ARG A 325 10.65 -3.51 -6.99
CA ARG A 325 11.24 -2.89 -5.80
C ARG A 325 10.36 -3.14 -4.57
N PRO A 326 10.94 -3.13 -3.36
CA PRO A 326 10.16 -3.16 -2.13
C PRO A 326 9.37 -1.86 -1.99
N ALA A 327 8.06 -1.96 -1.87
CA ALA A 327 7.17 -0.83 -1.66
C ALA A 327 6.81 -0.59 -0.19
N VAL A 328 6.28 0.59 0.09
CA VAL A 328 5.72 0.94 1.41
C VAL A 328 4.50 0.09 1.72
N SER A 329 4.16 -0.05 3.02
CA SER A 329 2.83 -0.52 3.47
C SER A 329 2.46 -1.99 3.18
N GLN A 330 3.23 -2.99 3.64
CA GLN A 330 2.92 -4.43 3.46
C GLN A 330 2.58 -4.81 2.00
N HIS A 331 3.49 -4.51 1.07
CA HIS A 331 3.31 -4.64 -0.37
C HIS A 331 2.74 -5.98 -0.87
N MET A 332 2.93 -7.07 -0.11
CA MET A 332 2.45 -8.41 -0.46
C MET A 332 0.93 -8.48 -0.63
N CYS A 333 0.19 -7.60 0.05
CA CYS A 333 -1.27 -7.61 0.00
C CYS A 333 -1.87 -6.65 -1.04
N HIS A 334 -1.06 -5.86 -1.76
CA HIS A 334 -1.58 -4.75 -2.56
C HIS A 334 -2.48 -5.18 -3.72
N ALA A 335 -2.21 -6.34 -4.32
CA ALA A 335 -3.02 -6.89 -5.41
C ALA A 335 -4.47 -7.22 -4.98
N ILE A 336 -4.76 -7.34 -3.68
CA ILE A 336 -6.14 -7.48 -3.16
C ILE A 336 -7.00 -6.29 -3.58
N GLY A 337 -6.40 -5.10 -3.68
CA GLY A 337 -7.10 -3.89 -4.14
C GLY A 337 -7.59 -3.96 -5.59
N LEU A 338 -7.12 -4.93 -6.39
CA LEU A 338 -7.60 -5.13 -7.76
C LEU A 338 -8.83 -6.03 -7.86
N ILE A 339 -9.20 -6.74 -6.78
CA ILE A 339 -10.35 -7.67 -6.76
C ILE A 339 -11.65 -7.01 -7.26
N PRO A 340 -12.02 -5.77 -6.87
CA PRO A 340 -13.23 -5.14 -7.38
C PRO A 340 -13.24 -4.99 -8.91
N PHE A 341 -12.09 -4.70 -9.54
CA PHE A 341 -12.00 -4.57 -10.99
C PHE A 341 -12.06 -5.92 -11.71
N CYS A 342 -11.48 -6.98 -11.13
CA CYS A 342 -11.63 -8.34 -11.66
C CYS A 342 -13.09 -8.84 -11.56
N LYS A 343 -13.85 -8.37 -10.56
CA LYS A 343 -15.30 -8.64 -10.45
C LYS A 343 -16.11 -7.81 -11.44
N GLU A 344 -15.71 -6.57 -11.71
CA GLU A 344 -16.35 -5.69 -12.70
C GLU A 344 -16.16 -6.20 -14.13
N ASP A 345 -14.95 -6.66 -14.47
CA ASP A 345 -14.61 -7.27 -15.77
C ASP A 345 -14.02 -8.67 -15.59
N THR A 346 -14.88 -9.69 -15.78
CA THR A 346 -14.46 -11.10 -15.72
C THR A 346 -13.49 -11.52 -16.82
N LYS A 347 -13.27 -10.68 -17.86
CA LYS A 347 -12.30 -10.91 -18.92
C LYS A 347 -10.94 -10.26 -18.63
N LEU A 348 -10.83 -9.48 -17.55
CA LEU A 348 -9.58 -8.87 -17.14
C LEU A 348 -8.63 -9.94 -16.60
N HIS A 349 -7.48 -10.09 -17.24
CA HIS A 349 -6.39 -10.90 -16.76
C HIS A 349 -5.36 -10.03 -16.04
N VAL A 350 -5.02 -10.39 -14.80
CA VAL A 350 -3.98 -9.71 -14.02
C VAL A 350 -2.81 -10.66 -13.82
N GLU A 351 -1.66 -10.31 -14.36
CA GLU A 351 -0.39 -11.02 -14.15
C GLU A 351 0.41 -10.30 -13.08
N HIS A 352 0.76 -11.01 -12.02
CA HIS A 352 1.49 -10.46 -10.89
C HIS A 352 2.89 -11.05 -10.83
N CYS A 353 3.87 -10.27 -11.30
CA CYS A 353 5.27 -10.65 -11.40
C CYS A 353 6.06 -10.04 -10.23
N TRP A 354 6.74 -10.88 -9.46
CA TRP A 354 7.58 -10.47 -8.34
C TRP A 354 9.06 -10.64 -8.68
N ASN A 355 9.85 -9.60 -8.46
CA ASN A 355 11.30 -9.77 -8.48
C ASN A 355 11.75 -10.44 -7.17
N LEU A 356 12.22 -11.68 -7.29
CA LEU A 356 12.68 -12.45 -6.14
C LEU A 356 13.81 -11.75 -5.38
N TRP A 357 14.80 -11.19 -6.07
CA TRP A 357 15.99 -10.66 -5.45
C TRP A 357 15.76 -9.27 -4.88
N SER A 358 15.22 -8.36 -5.69
CA SER A 358 15.09 -6.96 -5.29
C SER A 358 13.86 -6.70 -4.42
N THR A 359 12.85 -7.56 -4.45
CA THR A 359 11.58 -7.33 -3.74
C THR A 359 11.37 -8.33 -2.61
N LEU A 360 11.36 -9.63 -2.91
CA LEU A 360 11.02 -10.65 -1.90
C LEU A 360 12.19 -10.92 -0.94
N LEU A 361 13.37 -11.27 -1.45
CA LEU A 361 14.49 -11.70 -0.62
C LEU A 361 15.13 -10.53 0.15
N LEU A 362 15.24 -9.35 -0.45
CA LEU A 362 15.60 -8.13 0.28
C LEU A 362 14.58 -7.76 1.36
N GLY A 363 13.30 -8.10 1.18
CA GLY A 363 12.24 -7.88 2.18
C GLY A 363 12.21 -8.92 3.31
N THR A 364 12.68 -10.16 3.07
CA THR A 364 12.60 -11.27 4.03
C THR A 364 13.66 -11.27 5.14
N MET A 365 14.71 -10.47 5.03
CA MET A 365 15.78 -10.42 6.04
C MET A 365 15.72 -9.14 6.85
N ASN A 366 14.83 -9.05 7.85
CA ASN A 366 14.92 -8.11 8.98
C ASN A 366 15.28 -6.64 8.61
N ARG A 367 14.95 -6.23 7.39
CA ARG A 367 15.32 -4.97 6.77
C ARG A 367 14.04 -4.46 6.14
N SER A 368 13.29 -3.77 6.96
CA SER A 368 12.26 -2.85 6.50
C SER A 368 12.79 -2.08 5.28
N THR A 369 11.91 -1.92 4.29
CA THR A 369 12.13 -1.39 2.93
C THR A 369 12.73 0.02 2.87
N PHE A 370 13.04 0.60 4.03
CA PHE A 370 13.61 1.91 4.27
C PHE A 370 15.13 1.99 4.04
N SER A 371 15.81 1.01 3.44
CA SER A 371 17.28 1.01 3.38
C SER A 371 17.88 0.61 2.03
N VAL A 372 17.30 1.12 0.93
CA VAL A 372 18.01 1.13 -0.35
C VAL A 372 18.93 2.35 -0.39
N ALA A 373 20.20 2.17 -0.04
CA ALA A 373 21.24 3.15 -0.30
C ALA A 373 21.67 3.05 -1.78
N ARG A 374 21.53 4.14 -2.54
CA ARG A 374 22.37 4.32 -3.74
C ARG A 374 23.69 4.93 -3.29
N ASN A 375 24.79 4.29 -3.66
CA ASN A 375 26.09 4.95 -3.64
C ASN A 375 26.03 6.15 -4.58
N PHE A 376 26.38 7.32 -4.06
CA PHE A 376 26.89 8.39 -4.89
C PHE A 376 28.41 8.36 -4.75
N GLU A 377 29.05 8.17 -5.90
CA GLU A 377 30.49 7.92 -6.18
C GLU A 377 30.99 6.49 -5.96
#